data_AF-A0A838LBQ2-F1
#
_entry.id   AF-A0A838LBQ2-F1
#
_cell.length_a   1.000
_cell.length_b   1.000
_cell.length_c   1.000
_cell.angle_alpha   90.00
_cell.angle_beta   90.00
_cell.angle_gamma   90.00
#
_symmetry.space_group_name_H-M   'P 1'
#
loop_
_entity.id
_entity.type
_entity.pdbx_description
1 polymer ?
#
loop_
_entity_poly.entity_id
_entity_poly.type
_entity_poly.pdbx_seq_one_letter_code
_entity_poly.pdbx_strand_id
1 'polypeptide(L)' 'MGQVLIRNLDDSLIADYREAAQRNQRSLEAELREALARVRPMIGRRRQDVLDELARIRAMAPKGVAQTPASQLVREDRDR' A
#
# COMPACT_ATOMS: atom_id res chain seq x y z
N MET A 1 11.33 -15.01 13.71
CA MET A 1 11.57 -13.91 14.68
C MET A 1 12.85 -13.20 14.28
N GLY A 2 12.80 -11.89 14.11
CA GLY A 2 13.96 -11.05 13.80
C GLY A 2 13.82 -9.73 14.55
N GLN A 3 14.93 -9.16 15.00
CA GLN A 3 14.97 -7.92 15.78
C GLN A 3 15.83 -6.89 15.03
N VAL A 4 15.38 -5.65 15.01
CA VAL A 4 16.13 -4.52 14.45
C VAL A 4 16.26 -3.46 15.54
N LEU A 5 17.49 -3.03 15.82
CA LEU A 5 17.77 -1.92 16.73
C LEU A 5 18.01 -0.65 15.92
N ILE A 6 17.13 0.34 16.07
CA ILE A 6 17.29 1.66 15.45
C ILE A 6 17.92 2.58 16.50
N ARG A 7 19.13 3.07 16.22
CA ARG A 7 19.86 4.00 17.11
C ARG A 7 19.68 5.44 16.65
N ASN A 8 19.86 6.38 17.56
CA ASN A 8 19.81 7.83 17.29
C ASN A 8 18.49 8.26 16.63
N LEU A 9 17.37 7.71 17.10
CA LEU A 9 16.05 8.16 16.70
C LEU A 9 15.73 9.48 17.43
N ASP A 10 15.14 10.43 16.72
CA ASP A 10 14.70 11.69 17.31
C ASP A 10 13.62 11.44 18.38
N ASP A 11 13.78 12.06 19.55
CA ASP A 11 12.82 11.93 20.65
C ASP A 11 11.43 12.47 20.29
N SER A 12 11.37 13.49 19.43
CA SER A 12 10.11 14.02 18.91
C SER A 12 9.38 12.98 18.06
N LEU A 13 10.10 12.25 17.21
CA LEU A 13 9.56 11.17 16.40
C LEU A 13 9.03 10.02 17.27
N ILE A 14 9.72 9.69 18.37
CA ILE A 14 9.24 8.69 19.33
C ILE A 14 7.94 9.14 19.99
N ALA A 15 7.83 10.43 20.33
CA ALA A 15 6.63 10.99 20.94
C ALA A 15 5.42 10.91 19.99
N ASP A 16 5.60 11.28 18.72
CA ASP A 16 4.55 11.21 17.70
C ASP A 16 4.03 9.78 17.51
N TYR A 17 4.94 8.80 17.40
CA TYR A 17 4.55 7.39 17.28
C TYR A 17 3.90 6.83 18.55
N ARG A 18 4.27 7.33 19.73
CA ARG A 18 3.61 6.95 20.99
C ARG A 18 2.17 7.45 21.02
N GLU A 19 1.92 8.67 20.56
CA GLU A 19 0.57 9.20 20.44
C GLU A 19 -0.25 8.41 19.41
N ALA A 20 0.32 8.10 18.24
CA ALA A 20 -0.32 7.27 17.23
C ALA A 20 -0.68 5.87 17.77
N ALA A 21 0.23 5.24 18.52
CA ALA A 21 -0.01 3.94 19.14
C ALA A 21 -1.17 3.98 20.15
N GLN A 22 -1.26 5.03 20.98
CA GLN A 22 -2.37 5.23 21.92
C GLN A 22 -3.70 5.39 21.18
N ARG A 23 -3.74 6.22 20.13
CA ARG A 23 -4.94 6.41 19.30
C ARG A 23 -5.40 5.10 18.65
N ASN A 24 -4.45 4.27 18.21
CA ASN A 24 -4.73 2.97 17.59
C ASN A 24 -4.93 1.83 18.58
N GLN A 25 -4.90 2.10 19.90
CA GLN A 25 -5.03 1.11 20.98
C GLN A 25 -4.04 -0.05 20.86
N ARG A 26 -2.80 0.27 20.48
CA ARG A 26 -1.71 -0.70 20.25
C ARG A 26 -0.46 -0.30 21.03
N SER A 27 0.44 -1.25 21.22
CA SER A 27 1.78 -0.92 21.75
C SER A 27 2.58 -0.14 20.71
N LEU A 28 3.56 0.65 21.18
CA LEU A 28 4.47 1.38 20.29
C LEU A 28 5.19 0.44 19.31
N GLU A 29 5.63 -0.72 19.79
CA GLU A 29 6.25 -1.76 18.94
C GLU A 29 5.28 -2.26 17.87
N ALA A 30 4.03 -2.54 18.24
CA ALA A 30 3.03 -3.00 17.28
C ALA A 30 2.73 -1.92 16.22
N GLU A 31 2.64 -0.66 16.61
CA GLU A 31 2.45 0.46 15.68
C GLU A 31 3.64 0.60 14.72
N LEU A 32 4.87 0.55 15.21
CA LEU A 32 6.07 0.61 14.36
C LEU A 32 6.16 -0.57 13.41
N ARG A 33 5.81 -1.78 13.87
CA ARG A 33 5.76 -2.98 13.02
C ARG A 33 4.72 -2.84 11.90
N GLU A 34 3.54 -2.30 12.20
CA GLU A 34 2.51 -2.03 11.18
C GLU A 34 2.96 -0.92 10.21
N ALA A 35 3.59 0.14 10.70
CA ALA A 35 4.14 1.19 9.87
C ALA A 35 5.16 0.65 8.88
N LEU A 36 6.12 -0.17 9.35
CA LEU A 36 7.12 -0.83 8.51
C LEU A 36 6.50 -1.81 7.51
N ALA A 37 5.46 -2.54 7.91
CA ALA A 37 4.74 -3.45 7.02
C ALA A 37 4.01 -2.69 5.90
N ARG A 38 3.39 -1.54 6.22
CA ARG A 38 2.67 -0.70 5.26
C ARG A 38 3.59 -0.11 4.21
N VAL A 39 4.78 0.34 4.60
CA VAL A 39 5.77 0.92 3.68
C VAL A 39 6.74 -0.11 3.11
N ARG A 40 6.45 -1.42 3.30
CA ARG A 40 7.34 -2.50 2.86
C ARG A 40 7.68 -2.32 1.37
N PRO A 41 8.96 -2.14 1.01
CA PRO A 41 9.35 -1.94 -0.37
C PRO A 41 8.91 -3.11 -1.25
N MET A 42 8.38 -2.80 -2.44
CA MET A 42 8.15 -3.80 -3.48
C MET A 42 9.49 -4.20 -4.11
N ILE A 43 10.07 -5.28 -3.59
CA ILE A 43 11.37 -5.77 -4.08
C ILE A 43 11.16 -6.79 -5.20
N GLY A 44 11.81 -6.56 -6.34
CA GLY A 44 12.03 -7.52 -7.44
C GLY A 44 10.85 -8.43 -7.76
N ARG A 45 10.91 -9.68 -7.30
CA ARG A 45 9.89 -10.72 -7.54
C ARG A 45 8.47 -10.23 -7.28
N ARG A 46 8.24 -9.53 -6.16
CA ARG A 46 6.89 -9.08 -5.78
C ARG A 46 6.30 -8.07 -6.76
N ARG A 47 7.13 -7.29 -7.45
CA ARG A 47 6.67 -6.38 -8.51
C ARG A 47 6.35 -7.16 -9.79
N GLN A 48 7.19 -8.10 -10.16
CA GLN A 48 6.95 -8.93 -11.35
C GLN A 48 5.69 -9.79 -11.18
N ASP A 49 5.50 -10.41 -10.01
CA ASP A 49 4.31 -11.20 -9.68
C ASP A 49 3.02 -10.36 -9.84
N VAL A 50 3.06 -9.09 -9.42
CA VAL A 50 1.93 -8.15 -9.60
C VAL A 50 1.72 -7.81 -11.07
N LEU A 51 2.79 -7.58 -11.84
CA LEU A 51 2.68 -7.32 -13.28
C LEU A 51 2.13 -8.52 -14.03
N ASP A 52 2.55 -9.73 -13.66
CA ASP A 52 2.09 -10.98 -14.27
C ASP A 52 0.60 -11.22 -13.96
N GLU A 53 0.16 -10.90 -12.73
CA GLU A 53 -1.26 -10.94 -12.37
C GLU A 53 -2.09 -9.96 -13.19
N LEU A 54 -1.62 -8.71 -13.32
CA LEU A 54 -2.28 -7.69 -14.14
C LEU A 54 -2.35 -8.10 -15.62
N ALA A 55 -1.28 -8.72 -16.14
CA ALA A 55 -1.26 -9.24 -17.50
C ALA A 55 -2.28 -10.38 -17.68
N ARG A 56 -2.42 -11.28 -16.69
CA ARG A 56 -3.43 -12.34 -16.69
C ARG A 56 -4.84 -11.77 -16.73
N ILE A 57 -5.16 -10.80 -15.86
CA ILE A 57 -6.46 -10.13 -15.83
C ILE A 57 -6.75 -9.45 -17.17
N ARG A 58 -5.75 -8.74 -17.74
CA ARG A 58 -5.88 -8.10 -19.06
C ARG A 58 -6.15 -9.13 -20.17
N ALA A 59 -5.57 -10.32 -20.10
CA ALA A 59 -5.82 -11.39 -21.07
C ALA A 59 -7.24 -11.99 -20.98
N MET A 60 -7.94 -11.82 -19.86
CA MET A 60 -9.36 -12.22 -19.71
C MET A 60 -10.32 -11.25 -20.42
N ALA A 61 -9.86 -10.05 -20.80
CA ALA A 61 -10.70 -9.09 -21.50
C ALA A 61 -11.09 -9.63 -22.90
N PRO A 62 -12.38 -9.52 -23.31
CA PRO A 62 -12.82 -9.96 -24.63
C PRO A 62 -12.03 -9.26 -25.75
N LYS A 63 -11.42 -10.06 -26.63
CA LYS A 63 -10.70 -9.55 -27.79
C LYS A 63 -11.68 -9.11 -28.87
N GLY A 64 -11.41 -7.97 -29.51
CA GLY A 64 -12.25 -7.46 -30.61
C GLY A 64 -13.52 -6.74 -30.18
N VAL A 65 -13.77 -6.59 -28.87
CA VAL A 65 -14.88 -5.79 -28.35
C VAL A 65 -14.34 -4.41 -27.97
N ALA A 66 -14.94 -3.35 -28.51
CA ALA A 66 -14.62 -1.99 -28.11
C ALA A 66 -15.01 -1.79 -26.64
N GLN A 67 -14.02 -1.44 -25.81
CA GLN A 67 -14.24 -1.14 -24.39
C GLN A 67 -14.31 0.38 -24.20
N THR A 68 -15.27 0.84 -23.42
CA THR A 68 -15.36 2.25 -23.03
C THR A 68 -14.24 2.57 -22.02
N PRO A 69 -13.40 3.59 -22.26
CA PRO A 69 -12.39 4.01 -21.29
C PRO A 69 -13.02 4.40 -19.96
N ALA A 70 -12.44 3.95 -18.85
CA ALA A 70 -12.92 4.29 -17.50
C ALA A 70 -12.99 5.83 -17.28
N SER A 71 -12.13 6.59 -17.94
CA SER A 71 -12.14 8.06 -17.88
C SER A 71 -13.39 8.70 -18.48
N GLN A 72 -14.03 8.07 -19.47
CA GLN A 72 -15.31 8.54 -19.99
C GLN A 72 -16.43 8.31 -18.97
N LEU A 73 -16.50 7.11 -18.37
CA LEU A 73 -17.49 6.78 -17.35
C LEU A 73 -17.44 7.73 -16.15
N VAL A 74 -16.23 8.06 -15.67
CA VAL A 74 -16.04 8.99 -14.56
C VAL A 74 -16.48 10.42 -14.91
N ARG A 75 -16.27 10.86 -16.16
CA ARG A 75 -16.74 12.17 -16.62
C ARG A 75 -18.27 12.22 -16.72
N GLU A 76 -18.87 11.18 -17.28
CA GLU A 76 -20.34 11.05 -17.38
C GLU A 76 -21.02 11.07 -16.01
N ASP A 77 -20.42 10.44 -15.00
CA ASP A 77 -20.95 10.44 -13.63
C ASP A 77 -20.77 11.78 -12.92
N ARG A 78 -19.63 12.45 -13.13
CA ARG A 78 -19.36 13.78 -12.55
C ARG A 78 -20.25 14.88 -13.13
N ASP A 79 -20.57 14.78 -14.41
CA ASP A 79 -21.30 15.81 -15.16
C ASP A 79 -22.84 15.60 -15.12
N ARG A 80 -23.33 14.63 -14.33
CA ARG A 80 -24.75 14.43 -13.97
C ARG A 80 -25.17 15.30 -12.79
#